data_AF-A0A2V5VGB5-F1
#
_entry.id   AF-A0A2V5VGB5-F1
#
_cell.length_a   1.000
_cell.length_b   1.000
_cell.length_c   1.000
_cell.angle_alpha   90.00
_cell.angle_beta   90.00
_cell.angle_gamma   90.00
#
_symmetry.space_group_name_H-M   'P 1'
#
loop_
_entity.id
_entity.type
_entity.pdbx_description
1 polymer ?
#
loop_
_entity_poly.entity_id
_entity_poly.type
_entity_poly.pdbx_seq_one_letter_code
_entity_poly.pdbx_strand_id
1 'polypeptide(L)' 'MPCFREAIRLKPDYTEAHYNLGMAYLTQKQIDEAISEFTGILRVYPDFAPAQRALLKARQLETK' A
#
# COMPACT_ATOMS: atom_id res chain seq x y z
N MET A 1 13.64 8.22 -1.46
CA MET A 1 13.54 8.30 0.02
C MET A 1 13.99 6.97 0.63
N PRO A 2 15.20 6.87 1.22
CA PRO A 2 15.79 5.59 1.65
C PRO A 2 15.14 4.97 2.89
N CYS A 3 14.34 5.74 3.65
CA CYS A 3 13.96 5.37 5.01
C CYS A 3 12.91 4.23 5.14
N PHE A 4 12.18 3.89 4.06
CA PHE A 4 11.18 2.82 4.13
C PHE A 4 11.79 1.41 4.06
N ARG A 5 12.95 1.24 3.41
CA ARG A 5 13.64 -0.07 3.29
C ARG A 5 14.16 -0.58 4.64
N GLU A 6 14.61 0.32 5.51
CA GLU A 6 15.10 -0.03 6.85
C GLU A 6 13.95 -0.40 7.80
N ALA A 7 12.80 0.27 7.67
CA ALA A 7 11.60 -0.04 8.44
C ALA A 7 11.05 -1.45 8.13
N ILE A 8 11.10 -1.86 6.85
CA ILE A 8 10.74 -3.21 6.38
C ILE A 8 11.71 -4.27 6.95
N ARG A 9 12.99 -3.94 7.14
CA ARG A 9 13.96 -4.85 7.77
C ARG A 9 13.76 -5.03 9.27
N LEU A 10 13.27 -4.00 9.97
CA LEU A 10 13.16 -4.00 11.44
C LEU A 10 11.84 -4.59 11.95
N LYS A 11 10.75 -4.45 11.20
CA LYS A 11 9.50 -5.18 11.40
C LYS A 11 8.88 -5.53 10.04
N PRO A 12 9.06 -6.78 9.57
CA PRO A 12 8.40 -7.28 8.37
C PRO A 12 6.86 -7.16 8.44
N ASP A 13 6.32 -7.06 9.66
CA ASP A 13 4.89 -6.90 9.98
C ASP A 13 4.36 -5.46 9.94
N TYR A 14 5.12 -4.48 9.44
CA TYR A 14 4.63 -3.09 9.34
C TYR A 14 3.67 -2.88 8.15
N THR A 15 2.83 -3.88 7.90
CA THR A 15 1.72 -3.90 6.96
C THR A 15 0.80 -2.68 7.11
N GLU A 16 0.57 -2.23 8.34
CA GLU A 16 -0.19 -1.01 8.62
C GLU A 16 0.48 0.27 8.13
N ALA A 17 1.81 0.36 8.11
CA ALA A 17 2.48 1.54 7.56
C ALA A 17 2.49 1.57 6.04
N HIS A 18 2.69 0.41 5.39
CA HIS A 18 2.50 0.30 3.95
C HIS A 18 1.07 0.65 3.56
N TYR A 19 0.09 0.21 4.36
CA TYR A 19 -1.30 0.55 4.15
C TYR A 19 -1.55 2.06 4.28
N ASN A 20 -1.03 2.68 5.35
CA ASN A 20 -1.16 4.13 5.55
C ASN A 20 -0.43 4.94 4.47
N LEU A 21 0.72 4.45 3.98
CA LEU A 21 1.46 5.06 2.89
C LEU A 21 0.66 4.98 1.57
N GLY A 22 0.10 3.83 1.24
CA GLY A 22 -0.79 3.68 0.09
C GLY A 22 -2.02 4.59 0.17
N MET A 23 -2.60 4.75 1.37
CA MET A 23 -3.70 5.68 1.61
C MET A 23 -3.27 7.15 1.42
N ALA A 24 -2.06 7.52 1.86
CA ALA A 24 -1.51 8.85 1.63
C ALA A 24 -1.27 9.12 0.14
N TYR A 25 -0.82 8.11 -0.62
CA TYR A 25 -0.70 8.21 -2.07
C TYR A 25 -2.06 8.39 -2.76
N LEU A 26 -3.10 7.67 -2.32
CA LEU A 26 -4.47 7.90 -2.79
C LEU A 26 -4.93 9.34 -2.57
N THR A 27 -4.65 9.93 -1.41
CA THR A 27 -5.00 11.33 -1.14
C THR A 27 -4.23 12.32 -2.01
N GLN A 28 -3.01 11.96 -2.42
CA GLN A 28 -2.18 12.75 -3.33
C GLN A 28 -2.49 12.50 -4.82
N LYS A 29 -3.51 11.69 -5.13
CA LYS A 29 -3.82 11.21 -6.49
C LYS A 29 -2.68 10.46 -7.18
N GLN A 30 -1.72 9.97 -6.41
CA GLN A 30 -0.64 9.10 -6.85
C GLN A 30 -1.15 7.66 -6.84
N ILE A 31 -2.01 7.34 -7.80
CA ILE A 31 -2.77 6.08 -7.79
C ILE A 31 -1.85 4.89 -8.07
N ASP A 32 -0.89 5.03 -8.98
CA ASP A 32 0.09 3.99 -9.32
C ASP A 32 0.93 3.58 -8.10
N GLU A 33 1.44 4.56 -7.35
CA GLU A 33 2.22 4.33 -6.14
C GLU A 33 1.37 3.69 -5.04
N ALA A 34 0.12 4.12 -4.88
CA ALA A 34 -0.81 3.48 -3.95
C ALA A 34 -1.05 2.00 -4.30
N ILE A 35 -1.27 1.68 -5.58
CA ILE A 35 -1.44 0.31 -6.07
C ILE A 35 -0.18 -0.51 -5.76
N SER A 36 1.01 0.03 -6.01
CA SER A 36 2.27 -0.66 -5.72
C SER A 36 2.40 -1.01 -4.23
N GLU A 37 2.11 -0.07 -3.33
CA GLU A 37 2.17 -0.31 -1.87
C GLU A 37 1.16 -1.37 -1.41
N PHE A 38 -0.09 -1.29 -1.85
CA PHE A 38 -1.10 -2.31 -1.49
C PHE A 38 -0.79 -3.68 -2.07
N THR A 39 -0.23 -3.75 -3.28
CA THR A 39 0.16 -5.02 -3.90
C THR A 39 1.35 -5.65 -3.17
N GLY A 40 2.28 -4.84 -2.68
CA GLY A 40 3.38 -5.27 -1.82
C GLY A 40 2.89 -5.92 -0.53
N ILE A 41 1.90 -5.32 0.12
CA ILE A 41 1.24 -5.89 1.31
C ILE A 41 0.63 -7.25 1.00
N LEU A 42 -0.16 -7.36 -0.07
CA LEU A 42 -0.87 -8.60 -0.41
C LEU A 42 0.06 -9.71 -0.88
N ARG A 43 1.29 -9.39 -1.29
CA ARG A 43 2.30 -10.39 -1.63
C ARG A 43 2.84 -11.12 -0.39
N VAL A 44 2.85 -10.45 0.76
CA VAL A 44 3.31 -10.99 2.05
C VAL A 44 2.14 -11.52 2.85
N TYR A 45 1.03 -10.77 2.88
CA TYR A 45 -0.22 -11.11 3.57
C TYR A 45 -1.39 -11.09 2.59
N PRO A 46 -1.60 -12.18 1.82
CA PRO A 46 -2.69 -12.27 0.85
C PRO A 46 -4.07 -12.04 1.47
N ASP A 47 -4.24 -12.44 2.72
CA ASP A 47 -5.50 -12.34 3.48
C ASP A 47 -5.70 -10.99 4.18
N PHE A 48 -4.84 -9.99 3.93
CA PHE A 48 -4.98 -8.67 4.54
C PHE A 48 -6.13 -7.89 3.88
N ALA A 49 -7.34 -8.12 4.39
CA ALA A 49 -8.59 -7.53 3.90
C ALA A 49 -8.57 -6.00 3.73
N PRO A 50 -7.91 -5.19 4.59
CA PRO A 50 -7.82 -3.76 4.38
C PRO A 50 -7.08 -3.37 3.08
N ALA A 51 -5.94 -4.01 2.76
CA ALA A 51 -5.23 -3.69 1.51
C ALA A 51 -5.98 -4.16 0.27
N GLN A 52 -6.70 -5.29 0.32
CA GLN A 52 -7.54 -5.71 -0.82
C GLN A 52 -8.60 -4.67 -1.15
N ARG A 53 -9.31 -4.15 -0.13
CA ARG A 53 -10.32 -3.10 -0.32
C ARG A 53 -9.71 -1.80 -0.83
N ALA A 54 -8.54 -1.42 -0.30
CA ALA A 54 -7.87 -0.19 -0.71
C ALA A 54 -7.29 -0.30 -2.14
N LEU A 55 -6.77 -1.46 -2.54
CA LEU A 55 -6.33 -1.74 -3.91
C LEU A 55 -7.48 -1.66 -4.91
N LEU A 56 -8.63 -2.24 -4.56
CA LEU A 56 -9.83 -2.15 -5.41
C LEU A 56 -10.26 -0.70 -5.59
N LYS A 57 -10.28 0.08 -4.50
CA LYS A 57 -10.58 1.52 -4.55
C LYS A 57 -9.56 2.29 -5.39
N ALA A 58 -8.28 1.98 -5.27
CA ALA A 58 -7.21 2.61 -6.05
C ALA A 58 -7.42 2.39 -7.56
N ARG A 59 -7.67 1.15 -7.99
CA ARG A 59 -7.94 0.82 -9.40
C ARG A 59 -9.21 1.47 -9.96
N GLN A 60 -10.24 1.64 -9.14
CA GLN A 60 -11.44 2.38 -9.53
C GLN A 60 -11.17 3.88 -9.72
N LEU A 61 -10.19 4.45 -9.02
CA LEU A 61 -9.80 5.84 -9.15
C LEU A 61 -8.83 6.07 -10.32
N GLU A 62 -8.05 5.05 -10.70
CA GLU A 62 -7.20 5.07 -11.90
C GLU A 62 -8.01 5.16 -13.20
N THR A 63 -9.21 4.59 -13.21
CA THR A 63 -10.08 4.50 -14.39
C THR A 63 -11.00 5.71 -14.59
N LYS A 64 -10.85 6.77 -13.79
CA LYS A 64 -11.76 7.92 -13.75
C LYS A 64 -11.08 9.22 -14.12
#